data_AF-A0A2V6H120-F1
#
_entry.id   AF-A0A2V6H120-F1
#
_cell.length_a   1.000
_cell.length_b   1.000
_cell.length_c   1.000
_cell.angle_alpha   90.00
_cell.angle_beta   90.00
_cell.angle_gamma   90.00
#
_symmetry.space_group_name_H-M   'P 1'
#
loop_
_entity.id
_entity.type
_entity.pdbx_description
1 polymer ?
#
loop_
_entity_poly.entity_id
_entity_poly.type
_entity_poly.pdbx_seq_one_letter_code
_entity_poly.pdbx_strand_id
1 'polypeptide(L)'
;MSFNWYYDGATRWITVPEMDDHRVHRYDLLLKKMVSVYPLGDVEEEIATTLKSGNRVWFVGQAELPPPGESPIQLTPAPDPKFGWQGSAYRKAWTQEIGLFLWEHVEQVNVVAIPTGQLVSERENMMLHALEGWMN
;
A
#
# COMPACT_ATOMS: atom_id res chain seq x y z
N MET A 1 12.23 11.96 -10.11
CA MET A 1 11.05 11.92 -11.01
C MET A 1 9.98 11.10 -10.31
N SER A 2 8.74 11.56 -10.31
CA SER A 2 7.63 10.90 -9.60
C SER A 2 6.52 10.51 -10.56
N PHE A 3 5.67 9.55 -10.16
CA PHE A 3 4.52 9.08 -10.95
C PHE A 3 3.63 10.24 -11.45
N ASN A 4 3.48 11.28 -10.63
CA ASN A 4 2.73 12.49 -10.95
C ASN A 4 3.14 13.19 -12.25
N TRP A 5 4.38 13.04 -12.70
CA TRP A 5 4.85 13.66 -13.95
C TRP A 5 4.35 12.95 -15.21
N TYR A 6 3.91 11.70 -15.08
CA TYR A 6 3.51 10.86 -16.21
C TYR A 6 2.01 10.53 -16.19
N TYR A 7 1.33 10.78 -15.09
CA TYR A 7 -0.06 10.42 -14.91
C TYR A 7 -0.99 11.61 -15.19
N ASP A 8 -1.61 11.61 -16.38
CA ASP A 8 -2.63 12.58 -16.81
C ASP A 8 -4.05 11.99 -16.78
N GLY A 9 -4.24 10.86 -16.11
CA GLY A 9 -5.53 10.19 -16.01
C GLY A 9 -6.49 10.88 -15.03
N ALA A 10 -7.79 10.60 -15.19
CA ALA A 10 -8.83 11.17 -14.33
C ALA A 10 -9.00 10.43 -12.98
N THR A 11 -8.38 9.26 -12.82
CA THR A 11 -8.50 8.46 -11.59
C THR A 11 -7.58 9.03 -10.51
N ARG A 12 -8.11 9.26 -9.31
CA ARG A 12 -7.28 9.61 -8.16
C ARG A 12 -6.28 8.48 -7.88
N TRP A 13 -5.06 8.84 -7.52
CA TRP A 13 -4.07 7.91 -7.00
C TRP A 13 -3.51 8.43 -5.68
N ILE A 14 -3.16 7.50 -4.79
CA ILE A 14 -2.56 7.76 -3.48
C ILE A 14 -1.43 6.73 -3.25
N THR A 15 -0.56 6.99 -2.28
CA THR A 15 0.47 6.03 -1.85
C THR A 15 -0.01 5.22 -0.64
N VAL A 16 0.70 4.13 -0.31
CA VAL A 16 0.49 3.37 0.92
C VAL A 16 1.76 3.47 1.78
N PRO A 17 1.73 4.17 2.94
CA PRO A 17 0.67 5.07 3.42
C PRO A 17 0.51 6.32 2.52
N GLU A 18 -0.60 7.05 2.64
CA GLU A 18 -0.81 8.30 1.87
C GLU A 18 0.24 9.35 2.25
N MET A 19 0.90 9.95 1.26
CA MET A 19 1.93 10.97 1.46
C MET A 19 1.67 12.14 0.52
N ASP A 20 1.24 13.29 1.05
CA ASP A 20 0.77 14.44 0.24
C ASP A 20 1.80 15.07 -0.73
N ASP A 21 3.09 14.73 -0.63
CA ASP A 21 4.12 15.23 -1.56
C ASP A 21 4.99 14.10 -2.10
N HIS A 22 4.94 13.95 -3.42
CA HIS A 22 5.58 12.86 -4.14
C HIS A 22 6.84 13.29 -4.90
N ARG A 23 7.30 14.54 -4.78
CA ARG A 23 8.37 15.11 -5.63
C ARG A 23 9.78 14.61 -5.28
N VAL A 24 10.02 14.18 -4.05
CA VAL A 24 11.31 13.68 -3.52
C VAL A 24 11.08 12.66 -2.39
N HIS A 25 12.12 11.93 -1.94
CA HIS A 25 12.07 11.15 -0.70
C HIS A 25 11.86 12.07 0.51
N ARG A 26 10.60 12.33 0.86
CA ARG A 26 10.18 13.15 2.00
C ARG A 26 10.23 12.34 3.29
N TYR A 27 11.43 12.21 3.84
CA TYR A 27 11.65 11.53 5.13
C TYR A 27 10.79 12.11 6.26
N ASP A 28 10.48 13.39 6.22
CA ASP A 28 9.58 14.03 7.18
C ASP A 28 8.14 13.51 7.09
N LEU A 29 7.61 13.25 5.89
CA LEU A 29 6.29 12.64 5.72
C LEU A 29 6.27 11.18 6.18
N LEU A 30 7.35 10.44 5.89
CA LEU A 30 7.51 9.08 6.41
C LEU A 30 7.53 9.07 7.94
N LEU A 31 8.30 9.98 8.56
CA LEU A 31 8.38 10.10 10.02
C LEU A 31 7.02 10.47 10.63
N LYS A 32 6.23 11.34 9.98
CA LYS A 32 4.85 11.64 10.40
C LYS A 32 3.96 10.40 10.40
N LYS A 33 4.03 9.56 9.38
CA LYS A 33 3.28 8.29 9.34
C LYS A 33 3.78 7.30 10.39
N MET A 34 5.09 7.23 10.64
CA MET A 34 5.67 6.35 11.66
C MET A 34 5.20 6.69 13.08
N VAL A 35 4.92 7.96 13.40
CA VAL A 35 4.40 8.36 14.72
C VAL A 35 2.86 8.36 14.79
N SER A 36 2.17 7.96 13.72
CA SER A 36 0.71 7.85 13.70
C SER A 36 0.25 6.54 14.35
N VAL A 37 -0.88 6.59 15.06
CA VAL A 37 -1.54 5.40 15.62
C VAL A 37 -2.23 4.58 14.52
N TYR A 38 -2.77 5.25 13.50
CA TYR A 38 -3.50 4.64 12.38
C TYR A 38 -2.94 5.17 11.06
N PRO A 39 -1.77 4.70 10.61
CA PRO A 39 -1.07 5.26 9.47
C PRO A 39 -1.75 4.98 8.12
N LEU A 40 -2.58 3.94 8.04
CA LEU A 40 -3.27 3.49 6.82
C LEU A 40 -4.78 3.76 6.80
N GLY A 41 -5.36 4.31 7.86
CA GLY A 41 -6.82 4.45 7.96
C GLY A 41 -7.44 5.27 6.83
N ASP A 42 -6.72 6.29 6.34
CA ASP A 42 -7.09 7.08 5.16
C ASP A 42 -7.12 6.25 3.87
N VAL A 43 -6.09 5.42 3.67
CA VAL A 43 -5.97 4.52 2.52
C VAL A 43 -7.06 3.44 2.56
N GLU A 44 -7.28 2.83 3.72
CA GLU A 44 -8.30 1.78 3.92
C GLU A 44 -9.71 2.32 3.68
N GLU A 45 -10.02 3.52 4.17
CA GLU A 45 -11.30 4.20 3.96
C GLU A 45 -11.54 4.51 2.48
N GLU A 46 -10.53 5.01 1.76
CA GLU A 46 -10.65 5.31 0.32
C GLU A 46 -10.88 4.03 -0.49
N ILE A 47 -10.17 2.93 -0.17
CA ILE A 47 -10.37 1.62 -0.80
C ILE A 47 -11.79 1.13 -0.52
N ALA A 48 -12.22 1.13 0.74
CA ALA A 48 -13.55 0.68 1.12
C ALA A 48 -14.66 1.49 0.42
N THR A 49 -14.53 2.81 0.42
CA THR A 49 -15.49 3.72 -0.21
C THR A 49 -15.59 3.46 -1.71
N THR A 50 -14.44 3.29 -2.37
CA THR A 50 -14.37 3.00 -3.80
C THR A 50 -15.06 1.68 -4.15
N LEU A 51 -14.72 0.60 -3.44
CA LEU A 51 -15.24 -0.74 -3.71
C LEU A 51 -16.72 -0.87 -3.34
N LYS A 52 -17.16 -0.31 -2.20
CA LYS A 52 -18.57 -0.28 -1.79
C LYS A 52 -19.46 0.49 -2.77
N SER A 53 -18.89 1.46 -3.49
CA SER A 53 -19.60 2.21 -4.53
C SER A 53 -19.69 1.47 -5.86
N GLY A 54 -19.19 0.24 -5.95
CA GLY A 54 -19.16 -0.56 -7.18
C GLY A 54 -18.06 -0.17 -8.15
N ASN A 55 -17.08 0.65 -7.71
CA ASN A 55 -15.92 1.00 -8.51
C ASN A 55 -14.77 -0.01 -8.28
N ARG A 56 -13.68 0.18 -9.03
CA ARG A 56 -12.47 -0.65 -8.99
C ARG A 56 -11.30 0.12 -8.40
N VAL A 57 -10.45 -0.57 -7.64
CA VAL A 57 -9.15 -0.06 -7.21
C VAL A 57 -8.04 -0.73 -8.03
N TRP A 58 -7.09 0.06 -8.51
CA TRP A 58 -5.85 -0.44 -9.11
C TRP A 58 -4.74 -0.34 -8.07
N PHE A 59 -4.25 -1.48 -7.61
CA PHE A 59 -3.20 -1.54 -6.60
C PHE A 59 -1.86 -1.87 -7.25
N VAL A 60 -0.86 -1.02 -7.01
CA VAL A 60 0.48 -1.12 -7.59
C VAL A 60 1.50 -1.38 -6.48
N GLY A 61 2.25 -2.47 -6.61
CA GLY A 61 3.25 -2.87 -5.62
C GLY A 61 2.85 -4.12 -4.84
N GLN A 62 3.46 -4.31 -3.68
CA GLN A 62 3.29 -5.52 -2.87
C GLN A 62 2.39 -5.22 -1.66
N ALA A 63 1.26 -5.92 -1.61
CA ALA A 63 0.50 -6.14 -0.38
C ALA A 63 0.89 -7.54 0.12
N GLU A 64 1.56 -7.61 1.25
CA GLU A 64 2.12 -8.87 1.77
C GLU A 64 1.13 -9.48 2.76
N LEU A 65 1.00 -10.80 2.77
CA LEU A 65 0.39 -11.49 3.91
C LEU A 65 1.50 -11.96 4.86
N PRO A 66 1.25 -12.05 6.17
CA PRO A 66 2.17 -12.70 7.09
C PRO A 66 2.46 -14.14 6.61
N PRO A 67 3.68 -14.66 6.82
CA PRO A 67 3.99 -16.04 6.51
C PRO A 67 3.01 -17.01 7.20
N PRO A 68 2.72 -18.19 6.61
CA PRO A 68 1.83 -19.16 7.23
C PRO A 68 2.24 -19.52 8.66
N GLY A 69 1.33 -19.33 9.62
CA GLY A 69 1.57 -19.59 11.04
C GLY A 69 2.23 -18.43 11.81
N GLU A 70 2.51 -17.31 11.16
CA GLU A 70 3.00 -16.09 11.81
C GLU A 70 1.89 -15.05 11.97
N SER A 71 1.97 -14.23 13.02
CA SER A 71 1.13 -13.05 13.19
C SER A 71 1.69 -11.86 12.39
N PRO A 72 0.85 -10.91 11.94
CA PRO A 72 1.34 -9.69 11.32
C PRO A 72 2.25 -8.91 12.27
N ILE A 73 3.19 -8.19 11.68
CA ILE A 73 4.06 -7.27 12.42
C ILE A 73 3.20 -6.13 12.96
N GLN A 74 3.05 -6.07 14.27
CA GLN A 74 2.43 -4.96 14.97
C GLN A 74 3.52 -4.06 15.56
N LEU A 75 3.51 -2.79 15.16
CA LEU A 75 4.42 -1.78 15.70
C LEU A 75 3.63 -0.71 16.44
N THR A 76 4.20 -0.23 17.54
CA THR A 76 3.73 1.00 18.17
C THR A 76 4.17 2.22 17.37
N PRO A 77 3.51 3.39 17.54
CA PRO A 77 4.02 4.64 16.98
C PRO A 77 5.48 4.88 17.36
N ALA A 78 6.26 5.41 16.42
CA ALA A 78 7.69 5.60 16.63
C ALA A 78 8.00 6.55 17.80
N PRO A 79 9.06 6.25 18.58
CA PRO A 79 9.90 5.06 18.47
C PRO A 79 9.24 3.80 19.05
N ASP A 80 9.29 2.70 18.30
CA ASP A 80 8.84 1.40 18.80
C ASP A 80 9.85 0.83 19.82
N PRO A 81 9.44 0.17 20.92
CA PRO A 81 10.35 -0.37 21.92
C PRO A 81 11.41 -1.36 21.40
N LYS A 82 11.10 -2.10 20.33
CA LYS A 82 12.01 -3.10 19.73
C LYS A 82 12.70 -2.58 18.49
N PHE A 83 11.97 -1.85 17.64
CA PHE A 83 12.46 -1.44 16.32
C PHE A 83 12.84 0.04 16.23
N GLY A 84 12.53 0.85 17.25
CA GLY A 84 12.85 2.26 17.29
C GLY A 84 12.29 3.03 16.10
N TRP A 85 13.19 3.70 15.36
CA TRP A 85 12.90 4.46 14.15
C TRP A 85 13.23 3.69 12.86
N GLN A 86 13.31 2.35 12.91
CA GLN A 86 13.68 1.55 11.74
C GLN A 86 12.58 1.56 10.67
N GLY A 87 12.67 2.46 9.69
CA GLY A 87 11.66 2.63 8.64
C GLY A 87 11.35 1.39 7.80
N SER A 88 12.30 0.45 7.67
CA SER A 88 12.03 -0.84 7.00
C SER A 88 11.06 -1.72 7.78
N ALA A 89 11.08 -1.67 9.12
CA ALA A 89 10.12 -2.40 9.95
C ALA A 89 8.71 -1.82 9.78
N TYR A 90 8.58 -0.49 9.80
CA TYR A 90 7.29 0.20 9.56
C TYR A 90 6.76 -0.09 8.16
N ARG A 91 7.61 -0.01 7.13
CA ARG A 91 7.19 -0.35 5.76
C ARG A 91 6.68 -1.79 5.66
N LYS A 92 7.36 -2.75 6.29
CA LYS A 92 6.93 -4.15 6.29
C LYS A 92 5.64 -4.37 7.09
N ALA A 93 5.47 -3.66 8.20
CA ALA A 93 4.22 -3.68 8.97
C ALA A 93 3.05 -3.17 8.11
N TRP A 94 3.23 -2.03 7.44
CA TRP A 94 2.19 -1.44 6.59
C TRP A 94 1.84 -2.29 5.37
N THR A 95 2.81 -2.96 4.75
CA THR A 95 2.51 -3.90 3.65
C THR A 95 1.72 -5.11 4.11
N GLN A 96 1.93 -5.56 5.36
CA GLN A 96 1.15 -6.64 5.97
C GLN A 96 -0.25 -6.19 6.40
N GLU A 97 -0.36 -5.01 6.98
CA GLU A 97 -1.64 -4.41 7.40
C GLU A 97 -2.57 -4.22 6.19
N ILE A 98 -2.08 -3.57 5.12
CA ILE A 98 -2.88 -3.41 3.90
C ILE A 98 -3.18 -4.75 3.23
N GLY A 99 -2.24 -5.71 3.25
CA GLY A 99 -2.46 -7.04 2.68
C GLY A 99 -3.56 -7.81 3.38
N LEU A 100 -3.61 -7.75 4.71
CA LEU A 100 -4.68 -8.33 5.49
C LEU A 100 -6.01 -7.62 5.24
N PHE A 101 -6.04 -6.29 5.27
CA PHE A 101 -7.24 -5.51 4.96
C PHE A 101 -7.84 -5.88 3.60
N LEU A 102 -6.99 -5.98 2.56
CA LEU A 102 -7.44 -6.38 1.23
C LEU A 102 -7.95 -7.83 1.20
N TRP A 103 -7.27 -8.74 1.89
CA TRP A 103 -7.70 -10.14 1.98
C TRP A 103 -9.05 -10.32 2.68
N GLU A 104 -9.32 -9.52 3.71
CA GLU A 104 -10.57 -9.57 4.49
C GLU A 104 -11.76 -8.94 3.75
N HIS A 105 -11.51 -7.94 2.90
CA HIS A 105 -12.59 -7.10 2.38
C HIS A 105 -12.78 -7.10 0.87
N VAL A 106 -11.79 -7.51 0.07
CA VAL A 106 -11.92 -7.50 -1.39
C VAL A 106 -12.51 -8.82 -1.89
N GLU A 107 -13.58 -8.74 -2.67
CA GLU A 107 -14.25 -9.92 -3.21
C GLU A 107 -13.44 -10.57 -4.35
N GLN A 108 -12.87 -9.75 -5.24
CA GLN A 108 -12.18 -10.21 -6.44
C GLN A 108 -10.84 -9.49 -6.62
N VAL A 109 -9.78 -10.28 -6.79
CA VAL A 109 -8.43 -9.80 -7.05
C VAL A 109 -7.91 -10.41 -8.35
N ASN A 110 -7.69 -9.56 -9.35
CA ASN A 110 -7.15 -9.95 -10.65
C ASN A 110 -5.73 -9.43 -10.81
N VAL A 111 -4.77 -10.30 -11.10
CA VAL A 111 -3.41 -9.89 -11.47
C VAL A 111 -3.42 -9.42 -12.92
N VAL A 112 -2.96 -8.20 -13.15
CA VAL A 112 -2.95 -7.57 -14.46
C VAL A 112 -1.53 -7.68 -15.02
N ALA A 113 -1.39 -8.49 -16.07
CA ALA A 113 -0.11 -8.64 -16.74
C ALA A 113 0.29 -7.31 -17.40
N ILE A 114 1.44 -6.77 -17.00
CA ILE A 114 2.06 -5.63 -17.68
C ILE A 114 3.03 -6.21 -18.71
N PRO A 115 2.80 -6.03 -20.02
CA PRO A 115 3.73 -6.54 -21.03
C PRO A 115 5.04 -5.76 -20.94
N THR A 116 6.06 -6.34 -20.33
CA THR A 116 7.40 -5.74 -20.32
C THR A 116 8.16 -6.27 -21.54
N GLY A 117 8.49 -5.39 -22.49
CA GLY A 117 9.26 -5.75 -23.69
C GLY A 117 10.73 -6.12 -23.42
N GLN A 118 11.17 -6.09 -22.15
CA GLN A 118 12.54 -6.35 -21.71
C GLN A 118 12.57 -7.05 -20.34
N LEU A 119 13.69 -7.69 -20.00
CA LEU A 119 13.95 -8.27 -18.68
C LEU A 119 14.05 -7.14 -17.65
N VAL A 120 12.99 -6.96 -16.88
CA VAL A 120 12.96 -6.08 -15.72
C VAL A 120 13.53 -6.85 -14.53
N SER A 121 14.38 -6.23 -13.70
CA SER A 121 14.90 -6.91 -12.51
C SER A 121 13.75 -7.30 -11.58
N GLU A 122 13.89 -8.37 -10.77
CA GLU A 122 12.81 -8.78 -9.84
C GLU A 122 12.40 -7.64 -8.88
N ARG A 123 13.33 -6.73 -8.56
CA ARG A 123 13.08 -5.54 -7.73
C ARG A 123 12.29 -4.44 -8.44
N GLU A 124 12.24 -4.48 -9.76
CA GLU A 124 11.53 -3.54 -10.62
C GLU A 124 10.26 -4.17 -11.22
N ASN A 125 10.05 -5.48 -11.02
CA ASN A 125 8.84 -6.18 -11.47
C ASN A 125 7.69 -5.94 -10.47
N MET A 126 7.11 -4.74 -10.54
CA MET A 126 5.94 -4.38 -9.73
C MET A 126 4.68 -5.07 -10.24
N MET A 127 3.94 -5.71 -9.34
CA MET A 127 2.64 -6.28 -9.67
C MET A 127 1.58 -5.18 -9.71
N LEU A 128 0.66 -5.32 -10.66
CA LEU A 128 -0.56 -4.53 -10.75
C LEU A 128 -1.75 -5.47 -10.50
N HIS A 129 -2.59 -5.08 -9.55
CA HIS A 129 -3.81 -5.80 -9.21
C HIS A 129 -5.02 -4.92 -9.51
N ALA A 130 -6.05 -5.51 -10.12
CA ALA A 130 -7.39 -4.94 -10.16
C ALA A 130 -8.22 -5.56 -9.04
N LEU A 131 -8.69 -4.72 -8.12
CA LEU A 131 -9.47 -5.08 -6.95
C LEU A 131 -10.92 -4.64 -7.16
N GLU A 132 -11.86 -5.55 -6.99
CA GLU A 132 -13.28 -5.34 -7.27
C GLU A 132 -14.16 -6.02 -6.22
N GLY A 133 -15.34 -5.43 -5.98
CA GLY A 133 -16.30 -5.95 -5.00
C GLY A 133 -15.88 -5.75 -3.54
N TRP A 134 -16.85 -5.86 -2.64
CA TRP A 134 -16.66 -5.64 -1.20
C TRP A 134 -17.34 -6.75 -0.39
N MET A 135 -16.58 -7.36 0.53
CA MET A 135 -17.04 -8.36 1.48
C MET A 135 -17.38 -7.69 2.82
N ASN A 136 -18.58 -7.97 3.34
CA ASN A 136 -19.06 -7.46 4.63
C ASN A 136 -18.52 -8.25 5.82
#